data_AF-A0A176RXI8-F1
#
_entry.id   AF-A0A176RXI8-F1
#
_cell.length_a   1.000
_cell.length_b   1.000
_cell.length_c   1.000
_cell.angle_alpha   90.00
_cell.angle_beta   90.00
_cell.angle_gamma   90.00
#
_symmetry.space_group_name_H-M   'P 1'
#
loop_
_entity.id
_entity.type
_entity.pdbx_description
1 polymer ?
#
loop_
_entity_poly.entity_id
_entity_poly.type
_entity_poly.pdbx_seq_one_letter_code
_entity_poly.pdbx_strand_id
1 'polypeptide(L)'
;RTDNEECNKIVRLAVDNRYAQSKWVAEKLVMQARDRGLPVCIYRPGRITGHTQTGICNTDDFFFRLLKGCIQLGIAPTVDTMVDVMPVDYVSRAVIHLSRQRESLGKAFHLFNPSPLPWKELINWICSLGYPLEQTSIDRWRIELLHQAEHSTENALHPLLPLFSGDKSFSKEMLQLS
;
A
#
# COMPACT_ATOMS: atom_id res chain seq x y z
N ARG A 1 -11.84 -1.42 -26.40
CA ARG A 1 -11.58 -2.87 -26.23
C ARG A 1 -10.50 -3.13 -25.17
N THR A 2 -9.59 -2.17 -24.94
CA THR A 2 -8.54 -2.14 -23.91
C THR A 2 -9.06 -1.97 -22.47
N ASP A 3 -10.13 -1.19 -22.24
CA ASP A 3 -10.64 -0.90 -20.88
C ASP A 3 -11.18 -2.11 -20.13
N ASN A 4 -11.70 -3.11 -20.85
CA ASN A 4 -12.34 -4.27 -20.23
C ASN A 4 -11.31 -5.29 -19.73
N GLU A 5 -10.12 -5.32 -20.32
CA GLU A 5 -9.03 -6.24 -19.95
C GLU A 5 -8.31 -5.75 -18.69
N GLU A 6 -8.11 -4.45 -18.59
CA GLU A 6 -7.54 -3.78 -17.41
C GLU A 6 -8.50 -3.81 -16.22
N CYS A 7 -9.79 -3.55 -16.44
CA CYS A 7 -10.83 -3.77 -15.41
C CYS A 7 -10.87 -5.23 -14.94
N ASN A 8 -10.81 -6.20 -15.85
CA ASN A 8 -10.81 -7.62 -15.47
C ASN A 8 -9.55 -8.03 -14.71
N LYS A 9 -8.41 -7.38 -14.98
CA LYS A 9 -7.16 -7.59 -14.24
C LYS A 9 -7.24 -7.01 -12.83
N ILE A 10 -7.79 -5.79 -12.68
CA ILE A 10 -8.05 -5.16 -11.38
C ILE A 10 -9.03 -6.00 -10.56
N VAL A 11 -10.10 -6.52 -11.18
CA VAL A 11 -11.07 -7.41 -10.53
C VAL A 11 -10.40 -8.73 -10.10
N ARG A 12 -9.53 -9.33 -10.93
CA ARG A 12 -8.79 -10.55 -10.53
C ARG A 12 -7.85 -10.33 -9.34
N LEU A 13 -7.09 -9.24 -9.35
CA LEU A 13 -6.18 -8.90 -8.25
C LEU A 13 -6.94 -8.57 -6.94
N ALA A 14 -8.13 -7.95 -7.06
CA ALA A 14 -9.03 -7.74 -5.93
C ALA A 14 -9.67 -9.05 -5.43
N VAL A 15 -9.88 -10.03 -6.31
CA VAL A 15 -10.38 -11.38 -5.97
C VAL A 15 -9.31 -12.20 -5.26
N ASP A 16 -8.02 -12.04 -5.54
CA ASP A 16 -6.97 -12.80 -4.84
C ASP A 16 -6.62 -12.23 -3.44
N ASN A 17 -7.01 -10.97 -3.17
CA ASN A 17 -6.82 -10.35 -1.87
C ASN A 17 -8.00 -10.64 -0.92
N ARG A 18 -7.84 -11.65 -0.05
CA ARG A 18 -8.84 -12.03 0.98
C ARG A 18 -9.26 -10.86 1.88
N TYR A 19 -8.35 -9.93 2.16
CA TYR A 19 -8.69 -8.73 2.92
C TYR A 19 -9.67 -7.86 2.12
N ALA A 20 -9.38 -7.59 0.84
CA ALA A 20 -10.26 -6.81 -0.03
C ALA A 20 -11.65 -7.45 -0.16
N GLN A 21 -11.71 -8.78 -0.33
CA GLN A 21 -12.97 -9.53 -0.31
C GLN A 21 -13.75 -9.31 0.98
N SER A 22 -13.08 -9.43 2.14
CA SER A 22 -13.73 -9.23 3.45
C SER A 22 -14.31 -7.82 3.62
N LYS A 23 -13.58 -6.80 3.13
CA LYS A 23 -14.01 -5.40 3.19
C LYS A 23 -15.15 -5.11 2.22
N TRP A 24 -15.12 -5.71 1.03
CA TRP A 24 -16.21 -5.62 0.07
C TRP A 24 -17.50 -6.20 0.65
N VAL A 25 -17.46 -7.41 1.23
CA VAL A 25 -18.64 -8.02 1.88
C VAL A 25 -19.14 -7.15 3.02
N ALA A 26 -18.25 -6.66 3.90
CA ALA A 26 -18.62 -5.76 4.99
C ALA A 26 -19.29 -4.48 4.48
N GLU A 27 -18.77 -3.89 3.41
CA GLU A 27 -19.36 -2.70 2.80
C GLU A 27 -20.77 -2.99 2.27
N LYS A 28 -20.99 -4.15 1.62
CA LYS A 28 -22.33 -4.56 1.16
C LYS A 28 -23.32 -4.67 2.32
N LEU A 29 -22.92 -5.24 3.45
CA LEU A 29 -23.77 -5.32 4.65
C LEU A 29 -24.12 -3.93 5.20
N VAL A 30 -23.14 -3.02 5.24
CA VAL A 30 -23.33 -1.63 5.66
C VAL A 30 -24.26 -0.88 4.71
N MET A 31 -24.14 -1.09 3.39
CA MET A 31 -25.06 -0.54 2.40
C MET A 31 -26.49 -1.06 2.59
N GLN A 32 -26.68 -2.35 2.87
CA GLN A 32 -28.01 -2.90 3.17
C GLN A 32 -28.61 -2.29 4.43
N ALA A 33 -27.82 -2.07 5.48
CA ALA A 33 -28.28 -1.39 6.69
C ALA A 33 -28.71 0.06 6.39
N ARG A 34 -27.94 0.77 5.55
CA ARG A 34 -28.30 2.10 5.06
C ARG A 34 -29.63 2.10 4.33
N ASP A 35 -29.83 1.15 3.42
CA ASP A 35 -31.06 1.05 2.62
C ASP A 35 -32.29 0.72 3.50
N ARG A 36 -32.07 0.19 4.72
CA ARG A 36 -33.09 -0.01 5.75
C ARG A 36 -33.29 1.19 6.69
N GLY A 37 -32.64 2.32 6.42
CA GLY A 37 -32.81 3.58 7.15
C GLY A 37 -31.75 3.87 8.20
N LEU A 38 -30.71 3.05 8.36
CA LEU A 38 -29.60 3.37 9.26
C LEU A 38 -28.74 4.52 8.68
N PRO A 39 -28.47 5.61 9.43
CA PRO A 39 -27.55 6.66 8.98
C PRO A 39 -26.13 6.09 8.87
N VAL A 40 -25.57 6.11 7.67
CA VAL A 40 -24.28 5.48 7.34
C VAL A 40 -23.42 6.42 6.52
N CYS A 41 -22.11 6.44 6.81
CA CYS A 41 -21.07 6.99 5.94
C CYS A 41 -20.01 5.91 5.70
N ILE A 42 -19.53 5.77 4.47
CA ILE A 42 -18.46 4.82 4.13
C ILE A 42 -17.17 5.61 3.86
N TYR A 43 -16.08 5.23 4.51
CA TYR A 43 -14.75 5.81 4.29
C TYR A 43 -13.82 4.76 3.71
N ARG A 44 -13.22 5.05 2.56
CA ARG A 44 -12.29 4.17 1.84
C ARG A 44 -10.90 4.81 1.84
N PRO A 45 -10.12 4.64 2.92
CA PRO A 45 -8.75 5.13 2.92
C PRO A 45 -7.86 4.31 1.99
N GLY A 46 -6.92 5.00 1.34
CA GLY A 46 -5.76 4.36 0.71
C GLY A 46 -4.75 3.87 1.76
N ARG A 47 -3.48 3.75 1.37
CA ARG A 47 -2.42 3.34 2.31
C ARG A 47 -2.19 4.43 3.36
N ILE A 48 -2.45 4.11 4.62
CA ILE A 48 -2.23 5.04 5.73
C ILE A 48 -0.77 4.96 6.17
N THR A 49 -0.09 6.10 6.21
CA THR A 49 1.32 6.23 6.62
C THR A 49 1.46 7.10 7.88
N GLY A 50 2.71 7.43 8.22
CA GLY A 50 3.06 8.13 9.46
C GLY A 50 2.44 9.51 9.59
N HIS A 51 2.42 10.01 10.82
CA HIS A 51 1.97 11.36 11.13
C HIS A 51 2.94 12.39 10.52
N THR A 52 2.41 13.39 9.80
CA THR A 52 3.21 14.38 9.06
C THR A 52 4.30 15.08 9.88
N GLN A 53 4.03 15.40 11.15
CA GLN A 53 4.97 16.09 12.04
C GLN A 53 5.87 15.17 12.89
N THR A 54 5.30 14.12 13.51
CA THR A 54 6.06 13.28 14.46
C THR A 54 6.71 12.06 13.81
N GLY A 55 6.31 11.70 12.58
CA GLY A 55 6.78 10.50 11.90
C GLY A 55 6.30 9.18 12.52
N ILE A 56 5.52 9.22 13.61
CA ILE A 56 4.99 8.02 14.26
C ILE A 56 4.14 7.25 13.25
N CYS A 57 4.49 5.99 13.05
CA CYS A 57 3.88 5.10 12.07
C CYS A 57 3.85 3.67 12.60
N ASN A 58 3.06 2.82 11.93
CA ASN A 58 3.13 1.38 12.15
C ASN A 58 4.36 0.82 11.43
N THR A 59 5.45 0.61 12.15
CA THR A 59 6.70 0.07 11.59
C THR A 59 6.58 -1.37 11.09
N ASP A 60 5.51 -2.07 11.47
CA ASP A 60 5.22 -3.42 10.99
C ASP A 60 4.45 -3.45 9.67
N ASP A 61 3.99 -2.30 9.17
CA ASP A 61 3.32 -2.20 7.87
C ASP A 61 4.27 -2.63 6.74
N PHE A 62 3.71 -3.32 5.75
CA PHE A 62 4.44 -3.81 4.59
C PHE A 62 5.28 -2.72 3.91
N PHE A 63 4.73 -1.51 3.73
CA PHE A 63 5.41 -0.43 3.03
C PHE A 63 6.67 0.02 3.78
N PHE A 64 6.58 0.21 5.10
CA PHE A 64 7.75 0.59 5.90
C PHE A 64 8.76 -0.55 6.01
N ARG A 65 8.31 -1.81 6.07
CA ARG A 65 9.21 -2.98 6.00
C ARG A 65 9.93 -3.08 4.66
N LEU A 66 9.24 -2.78 3.55
CA LEU A 66 9.85 -2.74 2.21
C LEU A 66 10.93 -1.66 2.12
N LEU A 67 10.63 -0.44 2.55
CA LEU A 67 11.61 0.65 2.56
C LEU A 67 12.82 0.32 3.44
N LYS A 68 12.58 -0.13 4.68
CA LYS A 68 13.64 -0.52 5.61
C LYS A 68 14.46 -1.69 5.06
N GLY A 69 13.82 -2.68 4.45
CA GLY A 69 14.49 -3.83 3.85
C GLY A 69 15.39 -3.43 2.67
N CYS A 70 14.95 -2.50 1.82
CA CYS A 70 15.79 -1.93 0.77
C CYS A 70 17.00 -1.19 1.35
N ILE A 71 16.80 -0.38 2.41
CA ILE A 71 17.88 0.33 3.12
C ILE A 71 18.90 -0.66 3.70
N GLN A 72 18.44 -1.72 4.36
CA GLN A 72 19.32 -2.75 4.94
C GLN A 72 20.05 -3.58 3.88
N LEU A 73 19.45 -3.77 2.70
CA LEU A 73 20.06 -4.48 1.58
C LEU A 73 21.00 -3.58 0.75
N GLY A 74 20.87 -2.25 0.87
CA GLY A 74 21.63 -1.27 0.08
C GLY A 74 21.16 -1.12 -1.37
N ILE A 75 20.10 -1.83 -1.76
CA ILE A 75 19.56 -1.81 -3.12
C ILE A 75 18.02 -1.73 -3.11
N ALA A 76 17.45 -1.09 -4.12
CA ALA A 76 16.02 -0.97 -4.33
C ALA A 76 15.61 -1.48 -5.72
N PRO A 77 14.43 -2.11 -5.86
CA PRO A 77 13.95 -2.56 -7.16
C PRO A 77 13.48 -1.36 -8.00
N THR A 78 13.80 -1.39 -9.29
CA THR A 78 13.27 -0.45 -10.27
C THR A 78 11.90 -0.94 -10.69
N VAL A 79 10.86 -0.23 -10.25
CA VAL A 79 9.46 -0.50 -10.60
C VAL A 79 8.81 0.76 -11.13
N ASP A 80 7.99 0.59 -12.17
CA ASP A 80 7.16 1.65 -12.73
C ASP A 80 5.82 1.63 -11.99
N THR A 81 5.80 2.26 -10.82
CA THR A 81 4.61 2.37 -9.97
C THR A 81 4.56 3.72 -9.28
N MET A 82 3.33 4.15 -8.97
CA MET A 82 3.05 5.35 -8.20
C MET A 82 2.80 4.95 -6.75
N VAL A 83 3.45 5.66 -5.84
CA VAL A 83 3.27 5.51 -4.40
C VAL A 83 2.11 6.41 -3.97
N ASP A 84 0.97 5.80 -3.66
CA ASP A 84 -0.18 6.48 -3.05
C ASP A 84 -0.17 6.24 -1.54
N VAL A 85 0.17 7.29 -0.78
CA VAL A 85 0.28 7.26 0.67
C VAL A 85 -0.43 8.44 1.30
N MET A 86 -1.11 8.19 2.42
CA MET A 86 -1.91 9.17 3.13
C MET A 86 -1.51 9.24 4.60
N PRO A 87 -1.04 10.40 5.09
CA PRO A 87 -0.69 10.54 6.50
C PRO A 87 -1.88 10.28 7.43
N VAL A 88 -1.66 9.55 8.53
CA VAL A 88 -2.71 9.20 9.50
C VAL A 88 -3.44 10.41 10.09
N ASP A 89 -2.74 11.53 10.24
CA ASP A 89 -3.31 12.76 10.77
C ASP A 89 -4.24 13.45 9.76
N TYR A 90 -4.00 13.31 8.46
CA TYR A 90 -4.96 13.72 7.44
C TYR A 90 -6.21 12.83 7.47
N VAL A 91 -6.02 11.49 7.42
CA VAL A 91 -7.13 10.53 7.34
C VAL A 91 -8.06 10.66 8.53
N SER A 92 -7.50 10.74 9.75
CA SER A 92 -8.28 10.90 10.98
C SER A 92 -9.06 12.22 11.00
N ARG A 93 -8.44 13.35 10.63
CA ARG A 93 -9.13 14.65 10.52
C ARG A 93 -10.24 14.62 9.48
N ALA A 94 -10.01 14.00 8.32
CA ALA A 94 -11.02 13.87 7.27
C ALA A 94 -12.24 13.06 7.76
N VAL A 95 -12.02 11.91 8.41
CA VAL A 95 -13.12 11.09 8.96
C VAL A 95 -13.92 11.85 10.02
N ILE A 96 -13.24 12.56 10.94
CA ILE A 96 -13.92 13.36 11.97
C ILE A 96 -14.72 14.50 11.33
N HIS A 97 -14.13 15.20 10.35
CA HIS A 97 -14.78 16.30 9.67
C HIS A 97 -16.04 15.84 8.91
N LEU A 98 -15.92 14.77 8.12
CA LEU A 98 -17.00 14.23 7.31
C LEU A 98 -18.11 13.60 8.15
N SER A 99 -17.77 12.91 9.25
CA SER A 99 -18.76 12.24 10.10
C SER A 99 -19.69 13.21 10.84
N ARG A 100 -19.29 14.47 10.99
CA ARG A 100 -20.09 15.53 11.64
C ARG A 100 -21.01 16.27 10.68
N GLN A 101 -20.96 15.98 9.38
CA GLN A 101 -21.78 16.63 8.36
C GLN A 101 -23.01 15.80 8.05
N ARG A 102 -24.19 16.41 8.14
CA ARG A 102 -25.45 15.71 7.80
C ARG A 102 -25.49 15.36 6.31
N GLU A 103 -24.85 16.18 5.48
CA GLU A 103 -24.71 16.03 4.04
C GLU A 103 -23.84 14.83 3.65
N SER A 104 -23.04 14.30 4.58
CA SER A 104 -22.23 13.10 4.36
C SER A 104 -23.02 11.81 4.49
N LEU A 105 -24.19 11.85 5.16
CA LEU A 105 -25.02 10.67 5.36
C LEU A 105 -25.42 10.05 4.02
N GLY A 106 -25.25 8.75 3.92
CA GLY A 106 -25.51 7.94 2.73
C GLY A 106 -24.39 7.93 1.69
N LYS A 107 -23.33 8.72 1.87
CA LYS A 107 -22.21 8.85 0.92
C LYS A 107 -21.04 7.91 1.24
N ALA A 108 -20.21 7.72 0.22
CA ALA A 108 -18.90 7.07 0.33
C ALA A 108 -17.80 8.05 -0.07
N PHE A 109 -16.71 8.09 0.69
CA PHE A 109 -15.58 8.98 0.47
C PHE A 109 -14.31 8.17 0.25
N HIS A 110 -13.56 8.49 -0.79
CA HIS A 110 -12.24 7.89 -1.01
C HIS A 110 -11.20 8.86 -0.45
N LEU A 111 -10.39 8.39 0.48
CA LEU A 111 -9.34 9.17 1.13
C LEU A 111 -7.99 8.70 0.56
N PHE A 112 -7.68 9.14 -0.65
CA PHE A 112 -6.45 8.84 -1.39
C PHE A 112 -5.60 10.10 -1.60
N ASN A 113 -4.33 9.92 -1.93
CA ASN A 113 -3.45 11.04 -2.22
C ASN A 113 -3.77 11.59 -3.62
N PRO A 114 -4.21 12.86 -3.75
CA PRO A 114 -4.49 13.45 -5.07
C PRO A 114 -3.23 13.59 -5.93
N SER A 115 -2.05 13.52 -5.32
CA SER A 115 -0.75 13.63 -6.00
C SER A 115 0.17 12.48 -5.58
N PRO A 116 -0.06 11.25 -6.06
CA PRO A 116 0.87 10.14 -5.87
C PRO A 116 2.25 10.50 -6.43
N LEU A 117 3.32 9.93 -5.86
CA LEU A 117 4.70 10.16 -6.33
C LEU A 117 5.27 8.91 -7.01
N PRO A 118 6.12 9.03 -8.03
CA PRO A 118 6.81 7.89 -8.61
C PRO A 118 7.71 7.20 -7.58
N TRP A 119 7.75 5.86 -7.58
CA TRP A 119 8.66 5.08 -6.70
C TRP A 119 10.12 5.54 -6.80
N LYS A 120 10.59 5.85 -8.00
CA LYS A 120 11.93 6.37 -8.25
C LYS A 120 12.22 7.65 -7.46
N GLU A 121 11.24 8.57 -7.37
CA GLU A 121 11.41 9.81 -6.61
C GLU A 121 11.50 9.55 -5.11
N LEU A 122 10.69 8.62 -4.60
CA LEU A 122 10.77 8.18 -3.21
C LEU A 122 12.17 7.62 -2.87
N ILE A 123 12.75 6.78 -3.74
CA ILE A 123 14.10 6.26 -3.55
C ILE A 123 15.15 7.38 -3.59
N ASN A 124 15.00 8.35 -4.49
CA ASN A 124 15.89 9.51 -4.55
C ASN A 124 15.82 10.34 -3.26
N TRP A 125 14.63 10.52 -2.67
CA TRP A 125 14.48 11.19 -1.38
C TRP A 125 15.19 10.43 -0.26
N ILE A 126 15.04 9.10 -0.20
CA ILE A 126 15.75 8.26 0.78
C ILE A 126 17.27 8.41 0.63
N CYS A 127 17.79 8.42 -0.60
CA CYS A 127 19.20 8.69 -0.86
C CYS A 127 19.63 10.08 -0.36
N SER A 128 18.81 11.11 -0.59
CA SER A 128 19.10 12.48 -0.13
C SER A 128 19.13 12.62 1.40
N LEU A 129 18.49 11.69 2.12
CA LEU A 129 18.49 11.62 3.58
C LEU A 129 19.70 10.87 4.15
N GLY A 130 20.63 10.42 3.31
CA GLY A 130 21.88 9.76 3.73
C GLY A 130 21.86 8.24 3.69
N TYR A 131 20.84 7.62 3.08
CA TYR A 131 20.77 6.17 2.88
C TYR A 131 21.08 5.83 1.42
N PRO A 132 22.35 5.49 1.08
CA PRO A 132 22.70 5.18 -0.30
C PRO A 132 22.00 3.90 -0.76
N LEU A 133 21.25 3.99 -1.85
CA LEU A 133 20.54 2.87 -2.47
C LEU A 133 20.88 2.77 -3.96
N GLU A 134 21.37 1.61 -4.40
CA GLU A 134 21.49 1.30 -5.83
C GLU A 134 20.12 0.84 -6.37
N GLN A 135 19.63 1.46 -7.44
CA GLN A 135 18.44 0.99 -8.14
C GLN A 135 18.81 -0.13 -9.12
N THR A 136 18.18 -1.29 -9.01
CA THR A 136 18.45 -2.46 -9.84
C THR A 136 17.17 -3.09 -10.39
N SER A 137 17.26 -4.09 -11.27
CA SER A 137 16.07 -4.85 -11.69
C SER A 137 15.41 -5.58 -10.53
N ILE A 138 14.10 -5.76 -10.58
CA ILE A 138 13.35 -6.53 -9.58
C ILE A 138 13.90 -7.95 -9.39
N ASP A 139 14.35 -8.59 -10.46
CA ASP A 139 14.96 -9.93 -10.41
C ASP A 139 16.25 -9.93 -9.59
N ARG A 140 17.16 -8.97 -9.85
CA ARG A 140 18.42 -8.86 -9.10
C ARG A 140 18.16 -8.50 -7.64
N TRP A 141 17.25 -7.56 -7.38
CA TRP A 141 16.85 -7.21 -6.02
C TRP A 141 16.33 -8.43 -5.24
N ARG A 142 15.45 -9.22 -5.87
CA ARG A 142 14.89 -10.43 -5.27
C ARG A 142 15.95 -11.50 -4.99
N ILE A 143 16.85 -11.75 -5.95
CA ILE A 143 17.93 -12.74 -5.77
C ILE A 143 18.80 -12.35 -4.58
N GLU A 144 19.19 -11.08 -4.48
CA GLU A 144 20.02 -10.59 -3.38
C GLU A 144 19.29 -10.67 -2.04
N LEU A 145 17.99 -10.32 -2.01
CA LEU A 145 17.17 -10.44 -0.79
C LEU A 145 17.11 -11.90 -0.30
N LEU A 146 16.85 -12.84 -1.20
CA LEU A 146 16.77 -14.27 -0.86
C LEU A 146 18.14 -14.81 -0.41
N HIS A 147 19.21 -14.43 -1.11
CA HIS A 147 20.57 -14.83 -0.75
C HIS A 147 20.98 -14.28 0.64
N GLN A 148 20.68 -13.02 0.94
CA GLN A 148 20.93 -12.46 2.27
C GLN A 148 20.14 -13.23 3.35
N ALA A 149 18.89 -13.61 3.05
CA ALA A 149 18.02 -14.33 3.98
C ALA A 149 18.50 -15.76 4.32
N GLU A 150 19.30 -16.40 3.45
CA GLU A 150 19.95 -17.69 3.74
C GLU A 150 20.99 -17.58 4.86
N HIS A 151 21.51 -16.37 5.09
CA HIS A 151 22.62 -16.12 6.02
C HIS A 151 22.25 -15.23 7.21
N SER A 152 21.11 -14.53 7.17
CA SER A 152 20.69 -13.59 8.22
C SER A 152 19.17 -13.39 8.27
N THR A 153 18.65 -13.21 9.49
CA THR A 153 17.24 -12.87 9.75
C THR A 153 17.00 -11.40 10.08
N GLU A 154 18.03 -10.54 9.98
CA GLU A 154 18.00 -9.14 10.45
C GLU A 154 17.27 -8.18 9.49
N ASN A 155 17.06 -8.61 8.24
CA ASN A 155 16.35 -7.78 7.26
C ASN A 155 14.86 -7.67 7.64
N ALA A 156 14.31 -6.46 7.57
CA ALA A 156 12.92 -6.15 7.89
C ALA A 156 11.91 -6.90 7.00
N LEU A 157 12.33 -7.35 5.82
CA LEU A 157 11.55 -8.18 4.90
C LEU A 157 11.62 -9.67 5.20
N HIS A 158 12.42 -10.13 6.17
CA HIS A 158 12.54 -11.55 6.49
C HIS A 158 11.18 -12.23 6.77
N PRO A 159 10.24 -11.63 7.55
CA PRO A 159 8.91 -12.23 7.76
C PRO A 159 8.05 -12.30 6.49
N LEU A 160 8.42 -11.57 5.44
CA LEU A 160 7.68 -11.42 4.19
C LEU A 160 8.33 -12.20 3.03
N LEU A 161 9.43 -12.93 3.28
CA LEU A 161 10.13 -13.73 2.26
C LEU A 161 9.21 -14.66 1.45
N PRO A 162 8.19 -15.33 2.03
CA PRO A 162 7.28 -16.15 1.24
C PRO A 162 6.58 -15.41 0.10
N LEU A 163 6.40 -14.08 0.21
CA LEU A 163 5.83 -13.23 -0.84
C LEU A 163 6.81 -13.01 -2.00
N PHE A 164 8.10 -13.18 -1.76
CA PHE A 164 9.18 -12.98 -2.73
C PHE A 164 9.75 -14.31 -3.26
N SER A 165 9.51 -15.44 -2.58
CA SER A 165 10.00 -16.76 -3.00
C SER A 165 9.17 -17.40 -4.13
N GLY A 166 7.95 -16.92 -4.38
CA GLY A 166 6.99 -17.47 -5.36
C GLY A 166 7.22 -17.05 -6.82
N ASP A 167 6.18 -17.08 -7.66
CA ASP A 167 6.23 -16.67 -9.07
C ASP A 167 6.74 -15.21 -9.22
N LYS A 168 7.62 -14.97 -10.20
CA LYS A 168 8.14 -13.64 -10.54
C LYS A 168 7.02 -12.64 -10.86
N SER A 169 5.90 -13.11 -11.42
CA SER A 169 4.73 -12.27 -11.71
C SER A 169 4.12 -11.70 -10.43
N PHE A 170 4.01 -12.53 -9.38
CA PHE A 170 3.39 -12.15 -8.11
C PHE A 170 4.21 -11.10 -7.35
N SER A 171 5.55 -11.22 -7.35
CA SER A 171 6.42 -10.23 -6.70
C SER A 171 6.34 -8.86 -7.39
N LYS A 172 6.20 -8.84 -8.73
CA LYS A 172 6.04 -7.62 -9.51
C LYS A 172 4.68 -6.97 -9.26
N GLU A 173 3.62 -7.77 -9.25
CA GLU A 173 2.27 -7.29 -8.95
C GLU A 173 2.15 -6.78 -7.51
N MET A 174 2.78 -7.44 -6.54
CA MET A 174 2.76 -6.99 -5.15
C MET A 174 3.43 -5.63 -4.96
N LEU A 175 4.58 -5.38 -5.58
CA LEU A 175 5.24 -4.06 -5.55
C LEU A 175 4.47 -2.99 -6.34
N GLN A 176 3.56 -3.39 -7.23
CA GLN A 176 2.67 -2.48 -7.97
C GLN A 176 1.33 -2.24 -7.28
N LEU A 177 0.88 -3.16 -6.42
CA LEU A 177 -0.39 -3.11 -5.69
C LEU A 177 -0.24 -2.65 -4.24
N SER A 178 1.01 -2.47 -3.79
CA SER A 178 1.33 -1.89 -2.49
C SER A 178 1.71 -0.43 -2.65
#